data_AF-A0A970XI38-F1
#
_entry.id   AF-A0A970XI38-F1
#
_cell.length_a   1.000
_cell.length_b   1.000
_cell.length_c   1.000
_cell.angle_alpha   90.00
_cell.angle_beta   90.00
_cell.angle_gamma   90.00
#
_symmetry.space_group_name_H-M   'P 1'
#
loop_
_entity.id
_entity.type
_entity.pdbx_description
1 polymer ?
#
loop_
_entity_poly.entity_id
_entity_poly.type
_entity_poly.pdbx_seq_one_letter_code
_entity_poly.pdbx_strand_id
1 'polypeptide(L)'
;PVTYQWYRVTQNKSLESIPGQTGDRLMLLHAGWGDAGNYQCVATDAVAGSASSPVIKLEVVEELPVSGLMALGALAAALALAGARVARRRERT
;
A
#
# COMPACT_ATOMS: atom_id res chain seq x y z
N PRO A 1 -33.20 -1.38 12.35
CA PRO A 1 -31.87 -0.81 12.68
C PRO A 1 -30.83 -1.60 11.90
N VAL A 2 -29.83 -0.92 11.36
CA VAL A 2 -28.82 -1.55 10.51
C VAL A 2 -27.63 -1.99 11.36
N THR A 3 -27.23 -3.24 11.25
CA THR A 3 -26.00 -3.78 11.82
C THR A 3 -24.96 -3.99 10.74
N TYR A 4 -23.69 -3.76 11.04
CA TYR A 4 -22.60 -3.93 10.08
C TYR A 4 -21.67 -5.06 10.50
N GLN A 5 -21.00 -5.66 9.51
CA GLN A 5 -19.87 -6.55 9.73
C GLN A 5 -18.86 -6.36 8.60
N TRP A 6 -17.60 -6.17 8.97
CA TRP A 6 -16.49 -6.06 8.04
C TRP A 6 -15.79 -7.41 7.82
N TYR A 7 -15.35 -7.62 6.58
CA TYR A 7 -14.70 -8.83 6.13
C TYR A 7 -13.42 -8.50 5.34
N ARG A 8 -12.42 -9.38 5.44
CA ARG A 8 -11.36 -9.50 4.44
C ARG A 8 -11.83 -10.43 3.33
N VAL A 9 -11.58 -10.03 2.09
CA VAL A 9 -11.81 -10.85 0.91
C VAL A 9 -10.55 -11.67 0.65
N THR A 10 -10.66 -12.98 0.83
CA THR A 10 -9.57 -13.93 0.61
C THR A 10 -9.31 -14.13 -0.88
N GLN A 11 -8.21 -14.82 -1.22
CA GLN A 11 -7.85 -15.08 -2.62
C GLN A 11 -8.89 -15.91 -3.39
N ASN A 12 -9.61 -16.81 -2.71
CA ASN A 12 -10.72 -17.58 -3.29
C ASN A 12 -12.06 -16.80 -3.26
N LYS A 13 -12.02 -15.48 -3.09
CA LYS A 13 -13.18 -14.58 -3.01
C LYS A 13 -14.17 -14.91 -1.88
N SER A 14 -13.69 -15.62 -0.85
CA SER A 14 -14.48 -15.85 0.36
C SER A 14 -14.37 -14.65 1.30
N LEU A 15 -15.37 -14.48 2.16
CA LEU A 15 -15.39 -13.42 3.16
C LEU A 15 -14.97 -13.99 4.51
N GLU A 16 -13.85 -13.51 5.02
CA GLU A 16 -13.36 -13.81 6.36
C GLU A 16 -13.71 -12.65 7.30
N SER A 17 -14.54 -12.92 8.30
CA SER A 17 -15.02 -11.88 9.22
C SER A 17 -13.86 -11.30 10.02
N ILE A 18 -13.82 -9.97 10.15
CA ILE A 18 -12.89 -9.28 11.04
C ILE A 18 -13.58 -9.11 12.40
N PRO A 19 -13.16 -9.86 13.44
CA PRO A 19 -13.88 -9.87 14.71
C PRO A 19 -13.96 -8.47 15.34
N GLY A 20 -15.15 -8.14 15.85
CA GLY A 20 -15.41 -6.87 16.54
C GLY A 20 -15.60 -5.65 15.62
N GLN A 21 -15.35 -5.77 14.32
CA GLN A 21 -15.55 -4.67 13.37
C GLN A 21 -17.00 -4.63 12.89
N THR A 22 -17.87 -4.03 13.71
CA THR A 22 -19.33 -3.96 13.50
C THR A 22 -19.87 -2.54 13.34
N GLY A 23 -18.97 -1.56 13.26
CA GLY A 23 -19.31 -0.17 12.97
C GLY A 23 -19.60 0.06 11.49
N ASP A 24 -20.23 1.19 11.20
CA ASP A 24 -20.41 1.73 9.85
C ASP A 24 -19.07 2.10 9.18
N ARG A 25 -17.98 2.14 9.95
CA ARG A 25 -16.60 2.38 9.50
C ARG A 25 -15.65 1.31 10.04
N LEU A 26 -14.69 0.91 9.21
CA LEU A 26 -13.52 0.12 9.61
C LEU A 26 -12.36 1.07 9.89
N MET A 27 -11.83 1.05 11.12
CA MET A 27 -10.68 1.87 11.51
C MET A 27 -9.46 0.98 11.76
N LEU A 28 -8.43 1.14 10.92
CA LEU A 28 -7.15 0.44 11.04
C LEU A 28 -6.11 1.43 11.59
N LEU A 29 -5.74 1.28 12.86
CA LEU A 29 -4.72 2.11 13.49
C LEU A 29 -3.33 1.58 13.13
N HIS A 30 -2.40 2.48 12.80
CA HIS A 30 -1.03 2.13 12.41
C HIS A 30 -0.97 1.10 11.27
N ALA A 31 -1.80 1.29 10.24
CA ALA A 31 -1.91 0.37 9.11
C ALA A 31 -0.53 0.09 8.47
N GLY A 32 -0.22 -1.18 8.28
CA GLY A 32 1.03 -1.64 7.68
C GLY A 32 0.81 -2.61 6.54
N TRP A 33 1.90 -3.18 6.02
CA TRP A 33 1.86 -4.10 4.88
C TRP A 33 0.92 -5.30 5.04
N GLY A 34 0.74 -5.79 6.28
CA GLY A 34 -0.21 -6.87 6.58
C GLY A 34 -1.69 -6.47 6.48
N ASP A 35 -1.97 -5.18 6.47
CA ASP A 35 -3.32 -4.64 6.29
C ASP A 35 -3.69 -4.45 4.82
N ALA A 36 -2.71 -4.43 3.92
CA ALA A 36 -2.98 -4.40 2.50
C ALA A 36 -3.85 -5.60 2.09
N GLY A 37 -4.86 -5.35 1.26
CA GLY A 37 -5.82 -6.38 0.87
C GLY A 37 -7.16 -5.81 0.43
N ASN A 38 -8.10 -6.73 0.25
CA ASN A 38 -9.46 -6.39 -0.18
C ASN A 38 -10.40 -6.53 1.01
N TYR A 39 -11.29 -5.55 1.16
CA TYR A 39 -12.25 -5.46 2.24
C TYR A 39 -13.67 -5.33 1.70
N GLN A 40 -14.64 -5.83 2.46
CA GLN A 40 -16.05 -5.65 2.14
C GLN A 40 -16.86 -5.53 3.43
N CYS A 41 -17.88 -4.66 3.42
CA CYS A 41 -18.83 -4.53 4.51
C CYS A 41 -20.17 -5.15 4.10
N VAL A 42 -20.79 -5.88 5.02
CA VAL A 42 -22.19 -6.31 4.90
C VAL A 42 -23.02 -5.54 5.92
N ALA A 43 -24.05 -4.87 5.44
CA ALA A 43 -25.04 -4.18 6.24
C ALA A 43 -26.32 -5.01 6.26
N THR A 44 -26.84 -5.31 7.45
CA THR A 44 -28.05 -6.13 7.64
C THR A 44 -29.10 -5.31 8.37
N ASP A 45 -30.30 -5.28 7.81
CA ASP A 45 -31.51 -4.80 8.47
C ASP A 45 -32.50 -5.95 8.64
N ALA A 46 -33.25 -5.94 9.73
CA ALA A 46 -34.18 -7.01 10.08
C ALA A 46 -35.36 -7.16 9.10
N VAL A 47 -35.73 -6.10 8.38
CA VAL A 47 -36.87 -6.08 7.46
C VAL A 47 -36.40 -6.11 6.01
N ALA A 48 -35.39 -5.29 5.67
CA ALA A 48 -34.90 -5.17 4.30
C ALA A 48 -33.86 -6.24 3.90
N GLY A 49 -33.35 -7.02 4.87
CA GLY A 49 -32.33 -8.03 4.64
C GLY A 49 -30.92 -7.43 4.59
N SER A 50 -30.02 -8.07 3.85
CA SER A 50 -28.60 -7.69 3.80
C SER A 50 -28.17 -7.10 2.47
N ALA A 51 -27.29 -6.11 2.50
CA ALA A 51 -26.60 -5.57 1.34
C ALA A 51 -25.09 -5.54 1.56
N SER A 52 -24.32 -5.85 0.51
CA SER A 52 -22.86 -5.78 0.53
C SER A 52 -22.36 -4.51 -0.14
N SER A 53 -21.31 -3.90 0.42
CA SER A 53 -20.57 -2.84 -0.28
C SER A 53 -19.86 -3.39 -1.52
N PRO A 54 -19.38 -2.53 -2.43
CA PRO A 54 -18.31 -2.90 -3.35
C PRO A 54 -17.08 -3.40 -2.58
N VAL A 55 -16.20 -4.12 -3.28
CA VAL A 55 -14.89 -4.50 -2.72
C VAL A 55 -14.00 -3.26 -2.67
N ILE A 56 -13.40 -3.01 -1.51
CA ILE A 56 -12.51 -1.89 -1.24
C ILE A 56 -11.08 -2.43 -1.19
N LYS A 57 -10.22 -1.97 -2.10
CA LYS A 57 -8.80 -2.36 -2.13
C LYS A 57 -7.98 -1.38 -1.30
N LEU A 58 -7.32 -1.88 -0.25
CA LEU A 58 -6.32 -1.14 0.52
C LEU A 58 -4.93 -1.53 0.01
N GLU A 59 -4.21 -0.53 -0.50
CA GLU A 59 -2.80 -0.65 -0.86
C GLU A 59 -1.97 0.14 0.15
N VAL A 60 -0.89 -0.47 0.61
CA VAL A 60 0.13 0.20 1.41
C VAL A 60 1.34 0.36 0.51
N VAL A 61 1.87 1.58 0.42
CA VAL A 61 3.02 1.90 -0.42
C VAL A 61 4.09 2.58 0.43
N GLU A 62 5.33 2.22 0.19
CA GLU A 62 6.48 2.94 0.73
C GLU A 62 6.98 3.90 -0.35
N GLU A 63 6.80 5.18 -0.10
CA GLU A 63 7.37 6.21 -0.96
C GLU A 63 8.81 6.48 -0.50
N LEU A 64 9.78 6.05 -1.32
CA LEU A 64 11.14 6.55 -1.17
C LEU A 64 11.16 8.01 -1.64
N PRO A 65 11.64 8.96 -0.82
CA PRO A 65 11.67 10.36 -1.22
C PRO A 65 12.57 10.50 -2.45
N VAL A 66 12.01 11.07 -3.52
CA VAL A 66 12.70 11.30 -4.80
C VAL A 66 14.02 12.04 -4.61
N SER A 67 14.12 12.90 -3.58
CA SER A 67 15.35 13.58 -3.19
C SER A 67 16.52 12.64 -2.89
N GLY A 68 16.27 11.49 -2.24
CA GLY A 68 17.30 10.48 -1.95
C GLY A 68 17.83 9.84 -3.24
N LEU A 69 16.94 9.49 -4.16
CA LEU A 69 17.29 8.94 -5.48
C LEU A 69 18.05 9.96 -6.34
N MET A 70 17.63 11.22 -6.32
CA MET A 70 18.30 12.31 -7.03
C MET A 70 19.72 12.55 -6.49
N ALA A 71 19.90 12.54 -5.18
CA ALA A 71 21.23 12.68 -4.56
C ALA A 71 22.16 11.52 -4.92
N LEU A 72 21.66 10.28 -4.87
CA LEU A 72 22.40 9.09 -5.30
C LEU A 72 22.76 9.15 -6.79
N GLY A 73 21.83 9.56 -7.65
CA GLY A 73 22.06 9.73 -9.09
C GLY A 73 23.12 10.80 -9.39
N ALA A 74 23.05 11.96 -8.72
CA ALA A 74 24.03 13.02 -8.87
C ALA A 74 25.44 12.57 -8.43
N LEU A 75 25.54 11.82 -7.33
CA LEU A 75 26.80 11.27 -6.85
C LEU A 75 27.40 10.26 -7.84
N ALA A 76 26.59 9.35 -8.37
CA ALA A 76 27.02 8.38 -9.37
C ALA A 76 27.54 9.07 -10.65
N ALA A 77 26.85 10.11 -11.12
CA ALA A 77 27.29 10.90 -12.27
C ALA A 77 28.60 11.65 -12.00
N ALA A 78 28.77 12.23 -10.80
CA ALA A 78 30.00 12.92 -10.42
C ALA A 78 31.20 11.97 -10.38
N LEU A 79 31.05 10.78 -9.81
CA LEU A 79 32.09 9.74 -9.76
C LEU A 79 32.44 9.24 -11.16
N ALA A 80 31.45 9.00 -12.03
CA ALA A 80 31.69 8.61 -13.42
C ALA A 80 32.46 9.69 -14.21
N LEU A 81 32.09 10.97 -14.04
CA LEU A 81 32.79 12.10 -14.66
C LEU A 81 34.22 12.25 -14.12
N ALA A 82 34.42 12.09 -12.82
CA ALA A 82 35.75 12.12 -12.20
C ALA A 82 36.63 10.97 -12.70
N GLY A 83 36.10 9.75 -12.74
CA GLY A 83 36.78 8.57 -13.28
C GLY A 83 37.17 8.75 -14.75
N ALA A 84 36.25 9.25 -15.59
CA ALA A 84 36.52 9.53 -17.00
C ALA A 84 37.62 10.59 -17.20
N ARG A 85 37.69 11.62 -16.35
CA ARG A 85 38.75 12.64 -16.38
C ARG A 85 40.11 12.07 -15.99
N VAL A 86 40.15 11.18 -14.99
CA VAL A 86 41.38 10.53 -14.53
C VAL A 86 41.90 9.55 -15.59
N ALA A 87 41.04 8.74 -16.20
CA ALA A 87 41.42 7.81 -17.27
C ALA A 87 42.04 8.54 -18.49
N ARG A 88 41.42 9.62 -18.94
CA ARG A 88 41.91 10.44 -20.08
C ARG A 88 43.26 11.13 -19.83
N ARG A 89 43.63 11.40 -18.56
CA ARG A 89 44.94 11.95 -18.23
C ARG A 89 46.06 10.90 -18.31
N ARG A 90 45.74 9.65 -17.99
CA ARG A 90 46.70 8.53 -18.03
C ARG A 90 47.11 8.16 -19.46
N GLU A 91 46.19 8.27 -20.42
CA GLU A 91 46.44 7.97 -21.84
C GLU A 91 47.32 8.99 -22.58
N ARG A 92 47.64 10.14 -21.97
CA ARG A 92 48.45 11.21 -22.57
C ARG A 92 49.87 11.33 -22.02
N THR A 93 50.28 10.42 -21.13
CA THR A 93 51.63 10.28 -20.56
C THR A 93 52.24 8.99 -21.04
#